data_AF-A0A521KQL8-F1
#
_entry.id   AF-A0A521KQL8-F1
#
_cell.length_a   1.000
_cell.length_b   1.000
_cell.length_c   1.000
_cell.angle_alpha   90.00
_cell.angle_beta   90.00
_cell.angle_gamma   90.00
#
_symmetry.space_group_name_H-M   'P 1'
#
loop_
_entity.id
_entity.type
_entity.pdbx_description
1 polymer ?
#
loop_
_entity_poly.entity_id
_entity_poly.type
_entity_poly.pdbx_seq_one_letter_code
_entity_poly.pdbx_strand_id
1 'polypeptide(L)'
;MPLYEYYCEPCNGVFELLRPAKDASKPQPCPQCDEDAKRTVSKQWSAFIFREGFARRLPDDGGYWHLGQKVSQPLTGTIYGLEHPEVPSSRPKYDAPSVEEIEQYEFRQEIQAEMKRETGGNIINQAVESKDTFFKARLQHTSGTRKEQAARRRAAEVERRAKQADAD
;
A
#
# COMPACT_ATOMS: atom_id res chain seq x y z
N MET A 1 -10.81 -36.14 -33.57
CA MET A 1 -10.10 -36.48 -32.32
C MET A 1 -9.46 -35.21 -31.78
N PRO A 2 -9.49 -34.94 -30.47
CA PRO A 2 -8.84 -33.76 -29.89
C PRO A 2 -7.31 -33.76 -30.10
N LEU A 3 -6.74 -32.56 -30.22
CA LEU A 3 -5.30 -32.32 -30.23
C LEU A 3 -4.84 -31.99 -28.80
N TYR A 4 -3.73 -32.59 -28.36
CA TYR A 4 -3.14 -32.35 -27.05
C TYR A 4 -1.66 -32.01 -27.17
N GLU A 5 -1.18 -31.12 -26.29
CA GLU A 5 0.23 -30.80 -26.14
C GLU A 5 0.88 -31.69 -25.07
N TYR A 6 2.09 -32.14 -25.36
CA TYR A 6 2.95 -32.90 -24.46
C TYR A 6 4.30 -32.21 -24.31
N TYR A 7 4.79 -32.13 -23.09
CA TYR A 7 6.09 -31.56 -22.76
C TYR A 7 7.07 -32.66 -22.36
N CYS A 8 8.22 -32.66 -23.02
CA CYS A 8 9.33 -33.54 -22.73
C CYS A 8 10.35 -32.79 -21.86
N GLU A 9 10.52 -33.24 -20.61
CA GLU A 9 11.51 -32.69 -19.67
C GLU A 9 12.96 -32.76 -20.20
N PRO A 10 13.46 -33.90 -20.72
CA PRO A 10 14.86 -33.99 -21.17
C PRO A 10 15.18 -33.18 -22.43
N CYS A 11 14.26 -33.10 -23.39
CA CYS A 11 14.46 -32.29 -24.60
C CYS A 11 14.07 -30.82 -24.42
N ASN A 12 13.40 -30.47 -23.32
CA ASN A 12 12.75 -29.17 -23.10
C ASN A 12 11.89 -28.74 -24.32
N GLY A 13 11.19 -29.70 -24.91
CA GLY A 13 10.43 -29.54 -26.14
C GLY A 13 8.94 -29.82 -25.93
N VAL A 14 8.10 -29.16 -26.74
CA VAL A 14 6.65 -29.40 -26.78
C VAL A 14 6.29 -29.99 -28.14
N PHE A 15 5.43 -30.99 -28.15
CA PHE A 15 4.87 -31.56 -29.38
C PHE A 15 3.37 -31.82 -29.23
N GLU A 16 2.68 -31.90 -30.37
CA GLU A 16 1.24 -32.04 -30.44
C GLU A 16 0.86 -33.42 -30.98
N LEU A 17 -0.17 -34.03 -30.40
CA LEU A 17 -0.65 -35.34 -30.80
C LEU A 17 -2.19 -35.45 -30.74
N LEU A 18 -2.79 -36.01 -31.80
CA LEU A 18 -4.22 -36.30 -31.85
C LEU A 18 -4.52 -37.59 -31.09
N ARG A 19 -5.35 -37.53 -30.04
CA ARG A 19 -5.70 -38.73 -29.25
C ARG A 19 -7.17 -38.79 -28.83
N PRO A 20 -7.72 -39.99 -28.56
CA PRO A 20 -9.01 -40.11 -27.91
C PRO A 20 -8.93 -39.54 -26.48
N ALA A 21 -10.01 -38.90 -26.02
CA ALA A 21 -10.05 -38.27 -24.70
C ALA A 21 -9.71 -39.23 -23.55
N LYS A 22 -10.05 -40.53 -23.68
CA LYS A 22 -9.73 -41.58 -22.70
C LYS A 22 -8.23 -41.75 -22.45
N ASP A 23 -7.40 -41.46 -23.44
CA ASP A 23 -5.96 -41.64 -23.35
C ASP A 23 -5.19 -40.32 -23.19
N ALA A 24 -5.89 -39.19 -23.07
CA ALA A 24 -5.26 -37.88 -22.98
C ALA A 24 -4.26 -37.77 -21.81
N SER A 25 -4.54 -38.43 -20.69
CA SER A 25 -3.70 -38.36 -19.49
C SER A 25 -2.50 -39.32 -19.51
N LYS A 26 -2.40 -40.23 -20.50
CA LYS A 26 -1.31 -41.20 -20.57
C LYS A 26 -0.03 -40.53 -21.10
N PRO A 27 1.16 -40.82 -20.52
CA PRO A 27 2.42 -40.30 -21.04
C PRO A 27 2.66 -40.82 -22.47
N GLN A 28 3.37 -40.05 -23.27
CA GLN A 28 3.68 -40.39 -24.67
C GLN A 28 5.17 -40.26 -24.94
N PRO A 29 5.76 -41.18 -25.72
CA PRO A 29 7.17 -41.10 -26.06
C PRO A 29 7.44 -39.85 -26.89
N CYS A 30 8.50 -39.14 -26.53
CA CYS A 30 8.93 -37.96 -27.26
C CYS A 30 9.46 -38.36 -28.66
N PRO A 31 9.04 -37.69 -29.75
CA PRO A 31 9.53 -38.02 -31.10
C PRO A 31 11.03 -37.77 -31.29
N GLN A 32 11.69 -37.04 -30.39
CA GLN A 32 13.11 -36.69 -30.47
C GLN A 32 14.02 -37.61 -29.65
N CYS A 33 13.56 -38.11 -28.50
CA CYS A 33 14.40 -38.87 -27.56
C CYS A 33 13.75 -40.14 -27.01
N ASP A 34 12.52 -40.46 -27.42
CA ASP A 34 11.73 -41.62 -26.99
C ASP A 34 11.40 -41.70 -25.49
N GLU A 35 11.76 -40.69 -24.71
CA GLU A 35 11.42 -40.58 -23.28
C GLU A 35 9.96 -40.20 -23.04
N ASP A 36 9.42 -40.57 -21.88
CA ASP A 36 8.04 -40.31 -21.49
C ASP A 36 7.77 -38.81 -21.28
N ALA A 37 6.96 -38.22 -22.17
CA ALA A 37 6.47 -36.85 -22.08
C ALA A 37 5.09 -36.79 -21.42
N LYS A 38 4.89 -35.79 -20.56
CA LYS A 38 3.62 -35.57 -19.83
C LYS A 38 2.74 -34.60 -20.60
N ARG A 39 1.42 -34.84 -20.57
CA ARG A 39 0.45 -33.89 -21.14
C ARG A 39 0.52 -32.56 -20.41
N THR A 40 0.58 -31.46 -21.17
CA THR A 40 0.49 -30.11 -20.64
C THR A 40 -0.76 -29.42 -21.15
N VAL A 41 -1.23 -28.43 -20.40
CA VAL A 41 -2.24 -27.50 -20.91
C VAL A 41 -1.58 -26.57 -21.92
N SER A 42 -2.24 -26.32 -23.05
CA SER A 42 -1.74 -25.42 -24.07
C SER A 42 -1.40 -24.06 -23.49
N LYS A 43 -0.13 -23.65 -23.58
CA LYS A 43 0.32 -22.32 -23.13
C LYS A 43 0.02 -21.23 -24.17
N GLN A 44 -0.24 -21.61 -25.41
CA GLN A 44 -0.54 -20.68 -26.51
C GLN A 44 -2.02 -20.27 -26.58
N TRP A 45 -2.92 -21.06 -25.99
CA TRP A 45 -4.30 -20.64 -25.77
C TRP A 45 -4.36 -19.83 -24.48
N SER A 46 -5.01 -18.66 -24.49
CA SER A 46 -5.24 -17.85 -23.30
C SER A 46 -6.23 -18.56 -22.37
N ALA A 47 -5.79 -19.64 -21.73
CA ALA A 47 -6.56 -20.36 -20.74
C ALA A 47 -6.67 -19.46 -19.51
N PHE A 48 -7.89 -18.98 -19.27
CA PHE A 48 -8.24 -18.26 -18.06
C PHE A 48 -8.93 -19.21 -17.09
N ILE A 49 -8.57 -19.12 -15.81
CA ILE A 49 -9.35 -19.68 -14.72
C ILE A 49 -10.19 -18.58 -14.10
N PHE A 50 -11.40 -18.91 -13.66
CA PHE A 50 -12.20 -18.02 -12.82
C PHE A 50 -11.92 -18.34 -11.36
N ARG A 51 -11.31 -17.39 -10.65
CA ARG A 51 -11.20 -17.43 -9.18
C ARG A 51 -11.87 -16.18 -8.65
N GLU A 52 -12.84 -16.36 -7.75
CA GLU A 52 -13.61 -15.27 -7.15
C GLU A 52 -14.30 -14.36 -8.19
N GLY A 53 -14.74 -14.95 -9.31
CA GLY A 53 -15.46 -14.23 -10.37
C GLY A 53 -14.59 -13.48 -11.38
N PHE A 54 -13.26 -13.44 -11.20
CA PHE A 54 -12.35 -12.78 -12.14
C PHE A 54 -11.58 -13.78 -13.00
N ALA A 55 -11.52 -13.52 -14.31
CA ALA A 55 -10.72 -14.29 -15.25
C ALA A 55 -9.23 -14.01 -15.05
N ARG A 56 -8.43 -15.04 -14.79
CA ARG A 56 -6.99 -14.97 -14.52
C ARG A 56 -6.21 -15.89 -15.45
N ARG A 57 -5.06 -15.45 -15.96
CA ARG A 57 -4.21 -16.26 -16.84
C ARG A 57 -3.48 -17.37 -16.05
N LEU A 58 -3.34 -18.55 -16.66
CA LEU A 58 -2.43 -19.60 -16.21
C LEU A 58 -0.99 -19.32 -16.66
N PRO A 59 0.04 -19.67 -15.88
CA PRO A 59 -0.03 -20.23 -14.52
C PRO A 59 -0.51 -19.17 -13.52
N ASP A 60 -1.42 -19.55 -12.63
CA ASP A 60 -1.90 -18.63 -11.59
C ASP A 60 -0.95 -18.67 -10.40
N ASP A 61 -0.23 -17.57 -10.18
CA ASP A 61 0.64 -17.42 -9.01
C ASP A 61 -0.16 -17.26 -7.70
N GLY A 62 -1.49 -17.21 -7.75
CA GLY A 62 -2.37 -17.11 -6.60
C GLY A 62 -2.45 -15.74 -5.94
N GLY A 63 -1.62 -14.78 -6.38
CA GLY A 63 -1.65 -13.39 -5.90
C GLY A 63 -2.75 -12.56 -6.54
N TYR A 64 -3.19 -11.50 -5.88
CA TYR A 64 -4.26 -10.58 -6.29
C TYR A 64 -3.66 -9.30 -6.88
N TRP A 65 -4.49 -8.50 -7.55
CA TRP A 65 -4.10 -7.19 -8.04
C TRP A 65 -4.88 -6.11 -7.30
N HIS A 66 -4.17 -5.21 -6.62
CA HIS A 66 -4.75 -4.08 -5.90
C HIS A 66 -3.97 -2.81 -6.26
N LEU A 67 -4.69 -1.75 -6.65
CA LEU A 67 -4.11 -0.45 -7.07
C LEU A 67 -2.96 -0.58 -8.10
N GLY A 68 -3.06 -1.53 -9.03
CA GLY A 68 -2.04 -1.74 -10.06
C GLY A 68 -0.75 -2.41 -9.55
N GLN A 69 -0.74 -2.94 -8.33
CA GLN A 69 0.34 -3.77 -7.79
C GLN A 69 -0.16 -5.18 -7.48
N LYS A 70 0.72 -6.17 -7.64
CA LYS A 70 0.43 -7.56 -7.29
C LYS A 70 0.66 -7.76 -5.81
N VAL A 71 -0.35 -8.26 -5.11
CA VAL A 71 -0.35 -8.56 -3.67
C VAL A 71 -0.62 -10.04 -3.43
N SER A 72 -0.26 -10.57 -2.28
CA SER A 72 -0.40 -12.00 -1.98
C SER A 72 -1.80 -12.37 -1.48
N GLN A 73 -2.44 -11.47 -0.73
CA GLN A 73 -3.75 -11.70 -0.11
C GLN A 73 -4.80 -10.73 -0.66
N PRO A 74 -6.09 -11.11 -0.68
CA PRO A 74 -7.16 -10.16 -0.96
C PRO A 74 -7.49 -9.35 0.30
N LEU A 75 -8.22 -8.25 0.13
CA LEU A 75 -8.78 -7.48 1.24
C LEU A 75 -9.85 -8.31 1.98
N THR A 76 -9.50 -8.82 3.16
CA THR A 76 -10.41 -9.64 3.99
C THR A 76 -11.15 -8.83 5.08
N GLY A 77 -10.75 -7.59 5.35
CA GLY A 77 -11.28 -6.77 6.44
C GLY A 77 -11.64 -5.34 6.04
N THR A 78 -12.24 -4.60 6.97
CA THR A 78 -12.52 -3.17 6.82
C THR A 78 -11.23 -2.38 6.95
N ILE A 79 -10.60 -2.07 5.82
CA ILE A 79 -9.45 -1.16 5.76
C ILE A 79 -9.95 0.25 5.51
N TYR A 80 -9.24 1.22 6.08
CA TYR A 80 -9.60 2.63 5.93
C TYR A 80 -9.20 3.12 4.54
N GLY A 81 -10.18 3.19 3.62
CA GLY A 81 -9.99 3.61 2.23
C GLY A 81 -9.71 2.44 1.28
N LEU A 82 -9.14 2.74 0.11
CA LEU A 82 -8.79 1.75 -0.94
C LEU A 82 -7.37 1.17 -0.78
N GLU A 83 -6.80 1.25 0.42
CA GLU A 83 -5.40 0.87 0.69
C GLU A 83 -5.31 -0.62 1.03
N HIS A 84 -4.29 -1.30 0.51
CA HIS A 84 -3.96 -2.68 0.86
C HIS A 84 -2.76 -2.70 1.83
N PRO A 85 -2.69 -3.58 2.85
CA PRO A 85 -1.58 -3.59 3.80
C PRO A 85 -0.20 -3.78 3.16
N GLU A 86 -0.17 -4.56 2.06
CA GLU A 86 1.04 -4.81 1.28
C GLU A 86 1.36 -3.72 0.26
N VAL A 87 0.41 -2.85 -0.08
CA VAL A 87 0.63 -1.75 -1.03
C VAL A 87 1.00 -0.50 -0.22
N PRO A 88 2.09 0.19 -0.56
CA PRO A 88 2.46 1.43 0.12
C PRO A 88 1.29 2.42 0.11
N SER A 89 0.91 2.89 1.30
CA SER A 89 -0.08 3.96 1.43
C SER A 89 0.45 5.21 0.74
N SER A 90 -0.42 5.90 -0.02
CA SER A 90 -0.10 7.21 -0.59
C SER A 90 -0.09 8.33 0.44
N ARG A 91 -0.45 8.04 1.71
CA ARG A 91 -0.48 9.03 2.77
C ARG A 91 0.94 9.35 3.22
N PRO A 92 1.26 10.64 3.46
CA PRO A 92 2.51 11.00 4.08
C PRO A 92 2.59 10.34 5.47
N LYS A 93 3.68 9.59 5.70
CA LYS A 93 3.97 9.03 7.01
C LYS A 93 4.62 10.13 7.86
N TYR A 94 4.00 10.43 8.98
CA TYR A 94 4.47 11.44 9.94
C TYR A 94 5.19 10.75 11.10
N ASP A 95 6.43 11.13 11.38
CA ASP A 95 7.13 10.67 12.59
C ASP A 95 6.65 11.46 13.81
N ALA A 96 6.62 10.84 14.99
CA ALA A 96 6.20 11.52 16.21
C ALA A 96 7.12 12.72 16.51
N PRO A 97 6.57 13.92 16.80
CA PRO A 97 7.38 15.05 17.24
C PRO A 97 8.12 14.73 18.54
N SER A 98 9.36 15.17 18.67
CA SER A 98 10.09 15.10 19.94
C SER A 98 9.50 16.07 20.96
N VAL A 99 9.77 15.86 22.25
CA VAL A 99 9.31 16.75 23.32
C VAL A 99 9.88 18.17 23.14
N GLU A 100 11.16 18.29 22.78
CA GLU A 100 11.83 19.56 22.55
C GLU A 100 11.19 20.33 21.39
N GLU A 101 10.83 19.64 20.30
CA GLU A 101 10.17 20.29 19.17
C GLU A 101 8.76 20.77 19.54
N ILE A 102 8.06 20.08 20.45
CA ILE A 102 6.75 20.52 20.97
C ILE A 102 6.90 21.78 21.83
N GLU A 103 7.90 21.82 22.70
CA GLU A 103 8.18 22.99 23.55
C GLU A 103 8.60 24.20 22.70
N GLN A 104 9.39 24.00 21.65
CA GLN A 104 9.73 25.06 20.70
C GLN A 104 8.50 25.60 19.95
N TYR A 105 7.55 24.72 19.60
CA TYR A 105 6.30 25.12 18.97
C TYR A 105 5.40 25.91 19.93
N GLU A 106 5.31 25.47 21.19
CA GLU A 106 4.61 26.22 22.26
C GLU A 106 5.18 27.62 22.42
N PHE A 107 6.51 27.73 22.54
CA PHE A 107 7.21 29.00 22.67
C PHE A 107 7.00 29.94 21.47
N ARG A 108 7.04 29.39 20.24
CA ARG A 108 6.75 30.20 19.03
C ARG A 108 5.31 30.73 19.03
N GLN A 109 4.33 29.93 19.46
CA GLN A 109 2.95 30.40 19.55
C GLN A 109 2.78 31.53 20.56
N GLU A 110 3.44 31.44 21.72
CA GLU A 110 3.41 32.49 22.75
C GLU A 110 3.98 33.80 22.23
N ILE A 111 5.17 33.77 21.61
CA ILE A 111 5.78 34.96 20.98
C ILE A 111 4.86 35.53 19.91
N GLN A 112 4.27 34.69 19.07
CA GLN A 112 3.39 35.15 18.00
C GLN A 112 2.12 35.81 18.57
N ALA A 113 1.57 35.28 19.66
CA ALA A 113 0.44 35.87 20.35
C ALA A 113 0.80 37.21 21.02
N GLU A 114 1.96 37.31 21.65
CA GLU A 114 2.46 38.57 22.24
C GLU A 114 2.69 39.63 21.15
N MET A 115 3.43 39.29 20.08
CA MET A 115 3.64 40.20 18.97
C MET A 115 2.32 40.64 18.32
N LYS A 116 1.33 39.75 18.21
CA LYS A 116 0.00 40.11 17.70
C LYS A 116 -0.70 41.14 18.60
N ARG A 117 -0.59 40.99 19.93
CA ARG A 117 -1.15 41.96 20.90
C ARG A 117 -0.46 43.32 20.81
N GLU A 118 0.86 43.34 20.68
CA GLU A 118 1.64 44.59 20.64
C GLU A 118 1.48 45.34 19.30
N THR A 119 1.53 44.62 18.18
CA THR A 119 1.57 45.21 16.83
C THR A 119 0.18 45.33 16.21
N GLY A 120 -0.86 44.74 16.81
CA GLY A 120 -2.24 44.71 16.31
C GLY A 120 -2.42 43.94 14.98
N GLY A 121 -1.38 43.26 14.50
CA GLY A 121 -1.36 42.58 13.21
C GLY A 121 -0.51 41.31 13.24
N ASN A 122 -0.88 40.34 12.40
CA ASN A 122 -0.10 39.12 12.23
C ASN A 122 1.15 39.42 11.41
N ILE A 123 2.33 39.20 11.99
CA ILE A 123 3.58 39.18 11.22
C ILE A 123 3.66 37.81 10.52
N ILE A 124 3.24 37.79 9.26
CA ILE A 124 3.18 36.58 8.42
C ILE A 124 4.59 36.32 7.87
N ASN A 125 5.34 35.41 8.51
CA ASN A 125 6.54 34.84 7.91
C ASN A 125 6.18 33.48 7.30
N GLN A 126 6.10 33.43 5.96
CA GLN A 126 5.68 32.24 5.21
C GLN A 126 6.51 30.99 5.53
N ALA A 127 7.82 31.16 5.81
CA ALA A 127 8.69 30.05 6.19
C ALA A 127 8.34 29.50 7.60
N VAL A 128 7.93 30.36 8.52
CA VAL A 128 7.50 29.97 9.88
C VAL A 128 6.13 29.29 9.83
N GLU A 129 5.17 29.83 9.08
CA GLU A 129 3.84 29.24 8.92
C GLU A 129 3.88 27.85 8.27
N SER A 130 4.72 27.66 7.25
CA SER A 130 4.89 26.35 6.62
C SER A 130 5.46 25.30 7.59
N LYS A 131 6.37 25.69 8.48
CA LYS A 131 6.91 24.81 9.54
C LYS A 131 5.85 24.46 10.58
N ASP A 132 5.07 25.45 11.00
CA ASP A 132 4.05 25.26 12.03
C ASP A 132 2.84 24.45 11.52
N THR A 133 2.44 24.64 10.27
CA THR A 133 1.40 23.80 9.61
C THR A 133 1.85 22.35 9.46
N PHE A 134 3.09 22.10 9.03
CA PHE A 134 3.67 20.76 8.99
C PHE A 134 3.74 20.12 10.39
N PHE A 135 4.22 20.88 11.39
CA PHE A 135 4.31 20.42 12.76
C PHE A 135 2.94 20.07 13.35
N LYS A 136 1.93 20.89 13.07
CA LYS A 136 0.54 20.66 13.47
C LYS A 136 -0.04 19.38 12.84
N ALA A 137 0.20 19.15 11.56
CA ALA A 137 -0.20 17.90 10.90
C ALA A 137 0.45 16.69 11.58
N ARG A 138 1.75 16.78 11.87
CA ARG A 138 2.52 15.75 12.57
C ARG A 138 1.92 15.45 13.96
N LEU A 139 1.66 16.48 14.77
CA LEU A 139 0.99 16.39 16.06
C LEU A 139 -0.39 15.72 15.99
N GLN A 140 -1.17 15.98 14.94
CA GLN A 140 -2.52 15.42 14.78
C GLN A 140 -2.51 13.94 14.43
N HIS A 141 -1.59 13.52 13.56
CA HIS A 141 -1.53 12.16 13.01
C HIS A 141 -0.75 11.14 13.84
N THR A 142 0.08 11.58 14.78
CA THR A 142 0.89 10.67 15.61
C THR A 142 0.28 10.49 17.00
N SER A 143 0.11 9.23 17.43
CA SER A 143 -0.18 8.89 18.82
C SER A 143 1.15 8.74 19.58
N GLY A 144 1.51 9.75 20.35
CA GLY A 144 2.78 9.78 21.08
C GLY A 144 2.77 9.03 22.41
N THR A 145 3.94 8.93 23.04
CA THR A 145 4.14 8.45 24.41
C THR A 145 3.35 9.26 25.44
N ARG A 146 3.22 8.79 26.69
CA ARG A 146 2.49 9.52 27.75
C ARG A 146 3.03 10.95 27.97
N LYS A 147 4.35 11.15 27.82
CA LYS A 147 5.00 12.47 27.92
C LYS A 147 4.65 13.36 26.73
N GLU A 148 4.71 12.82 25.50
CA GLU A 148 4.29 13.54 24.30
C GLU A 148 2.80 13.90 24.31
N GLN A 149 1.93 13.03 24.85
CA GLN A 149 0.52 13.33 25.02
C GLN A 149 0.28 14.46 26.02
N ALA A 150 1.03 14.51 27.11
CA ALA A 150 0.95 15.62 28.07
C ALA A 150 1.41 16.94 27.42
N ALA A 151 2.53 16.92 26.68
CA ALA A 151 3.02 18.08 25.93
C ALA A 151 1.99 18.53 24.88
N ARG A 152 1.43 17.60 24.09
CA ARG A 152 0.35 17.90 23.13
C ARG A 152 -0.87 18.56 23.78
N ARG A 153 -1.24 18.15 25.01
CA ARG A 153 -2.33 18.79 25.76
C ARG A 153 -2.00 20.23 26.14
N ARG A 154 -0.76 20.51 26.56
CA ARG A 154 -0.27 21.87 26.87
C ARG A 154 -0.32 22.75 25.62
N ALA A 155 0.27 22.32 24.51
CA ALA A 155 0.20 23.02 23.23
C ALA A 155 -1.24 23.32 22.77
N ALA A 156 -2.16 22.35 22.93
CA ALA A 156 -3.57 22.55 22.60
C ALA A 156 -4.31 23.50 23.56
N GLU A 157 -3.81 23.68 24.79
CA GLU A 157 -4.33 24.67 25.73
C GLU A 157 -3.85 26.08 25.38
N VAL A 158 -2.57 26.24 25.01
CA VAL A 158 -2.01 27.51 24.53
C VAL A 158 -2.77 28.02 23.30
N GLU A 159 -3.00 27.15 22.30
CA GLU A 159 -3.77 27.53 21.10
C GLU A 159 -5.21 27.96 21.44
N ARG A 160 -5.84 27.31 22.43
CA ARG A 160 -7.19 27.68 22.91
C ARG A 160 -7.19 29.03 23.62
N ARG A 161 -6.20 29.31 24.47
CA ARG A 161 -6.06 30.62 25.14
C ARG A 161 -5.81 31.74 24.15
N ALA A 162 -4.98 31.50 23.13
CA ALA A 162 -4.74 32.46 22.06
C ALA A 162 -6.03 32.80 21.28
N LYS A 163 -6.83 31.78 20.92
CA LYS A 163 -8.13 31.98 20.24
C LYS A 163 -9.17 32.69 21.10
N GLN A 164 -9.17 32.44 22.42
CA GLN A 164 -10.06 33.16 23.34
C GLN A 164 -9.70 34.64 23.42
N ALA A 165 -8.39 34.95 23.51
CA ALA A 165 -7.91 36.33 23.52
C ALA A 165 -8.17 37.10 22.20
N ASP A 166 -8.47 36.41 21.10
CA ASP A 166 -8.86 37.01 19.82
C ASP A 166 -10.37 37.28 19.70
N ALA A 167 -11.18 36.66 20.56
CA ALA A 167 -12.65 36.74 20.51
C ALA A 167 -13.24 37.81 21.46
N ASP A 168 -12.44 38.26 22.43
CA ASP A 168 -12.73 39.37 23.36
C ASP A 168 -12.15 40.69 22.82
#